data_AF-A0A2N1VC36-F1
#
_entry.id   AF-A0A2N1VC36-F1
#
_cell.length_a   1.000
_cell.length_b   1.000
_cell.length_c   1.000
_cell.angle_alpha   90.00
_cell.angle_beta   90.00
_cell.angle_gamma   90.00
#
_symmetry.space_group_name_H-M   'P 1'
#
loop_
_entity.id
_entity.type
_entity.pdbx_description
1 polymer ?
#
loop_
_entity_poly.entity_id
_entity_poly.type
_entity_poly.pdbx_seq_one_letter_code
_entity_poly.pdbx_strand_id
1 'polypeptide(L)' 'MNEKYLALIDFLKSLEPDVAKFYEKGQSAAGTRLRKGLSELKKMTQELRNDVQETKAQRKAAKTGM' A
#
# COMPACT_ATOMS: atom_id res chain seq x y z
N MET A 1 -2.93 14.74 7.10
CA MET A 1 -2.26 13.71 6.26
C MET A 1 -3.30 12.63 5.95
N ASN A 2 -3.35 12.07 4.75
CA ASN A 2 -4.40 11.09 4.39
C ASN A 2 -4.20 9.78 5.17
N GLU A 3 -5.24 9.26 5.82
CA GLU A 3 -5.17 8.07 6.69
C GLU A 3 -4.73 6.81 5.93
N LYS A 4 -5.25 6.59 4.72
CA LYS A 4 -4.87 5.45 3.87
C LYS A 4 -3.40 5.52 3.46
N TYR A 5 -2.87 6.72 3.25
CA TYR A 5 -1.44 6.92 2.99
C TYR A 5 -0.57 6.59 4.21
N LEU A 6 -0.98 7.02 5.40
CA LEU A 6 -0.26 6.68 6.64
C LEU A 6 -0.25 5.16 6.89
N ALA A 7 -1.39 4.50 6.70
CA ALA A 7 -1.50 3.05 6.84
C ALA A 7 -0.55 2.28 5.90
N LEU A 8 -0.34 2.78 4.67
CA LEU A 8 0.64 2.20 3.74
C LEU A 8 2.07 2.30 4.25
N ILE A 9 2.46 3.45 4.81
CA ILE A 9 3.80 3.66 5.37
C ILE A 9 4.01 2.73 6.57
N ASP A 10 3.05 2.67 7.47
CA ASP A 10 3.15 1.84 8.67
C ASP A 10 3.20 0.35 8.32
N PHE A 11 2.40 -0.07 7.34
CA PHE A 11 2.46 -1.44 6.83
C PHE A 11 3.81 -1.74 6.16
N LEU A 12 4.36 -0.82 5.36
CA LEU A 12 5.67 -1.02 4.74
C LEU A 12 6.78 -1.17 5.79
N LYS A 13 6.78 -0.32 6.83
CA LYS A 13 7.73 -0.42 7.95
C LYS A 13 7.60 -1.74 8.70
N SER A 14 6.38 -2.28 8.83
CA SER A 14 6.17 -3.58 9.48
C SER A 14 6.85 -4.74 8.76
N LEU A 15 7.21 -4.58 7.47
CA LEU A 15 7.90 -5.60 6.68
C LEU A 15 9.43 -5.60 6.89
N GLU A 16 10.02 -4.55 7.47
CA GLU A 16 11.47 -4.41 7.67
C GLU A 16 12.13 -5.64 8.32
N PRO A 17 11.55 -6.26 9.38
CA PRO A 17 12.17 -7.42 10.01
C PRO A 17 12.26 -8.64 9.07
N ASP A 18 11.26 -8.84 8.20
CA ASP A 18 11.28 -9.92 7.23
C ASP A 18 12.20 -9.61 6.03
N VAL A 19 12.35 -8.33 5.66
CA VAL A 19 13.37 -7.88 4.69
C VAL A 19 14.77 -8.24 5.18
N ALA A 20 15.13 -7.82 6.39
CA ALA A 20 16.45 -8.11 6.97
C ALA A 20 16.68 -9.62 7.09
N LYS A 21 15.69 -10.37 7.62
CA LYS A 21 15.80 -11.84 7.75
C LYS A 21 15.95 -12.54 6.40
N PHE A 22 15.31 -12.05 5.34
CA PHE A 22 15.40 -12.67 4.02
C PHE A 22 16.72 -12.33 3.32
N TYR A 23 17.08 -11.06 3.21
CA TYR A 23 18.25 -10.61 2.43
C TYR A 23 19.58 -10.76 3.17
N GLU A 24 19.60 -10.55 4.49
CA GLU A 24 20.86 -10.62 5.28
C GLU A 24 21.09 -12.01 5.85
N LYS A 25 20.02 -12.69 6.29
CA LYS A 25 20.10 -13.98 7.00
C LYS A 25 19.68 -15.19 6.16
N GLY A 26 19.26 -14.99 4.91
CA GLY A 26 18.88 -16.07 3.99
C GLY A 26 17.66 -16.89 4.45
N GLN A 27 16.80 -16.36 5.32
CA GLN A 27 15.67 -17.12 5.86
C GLN A 27 14.52 -17.24 4.84
N SER A 28 14.36 -18.43 4.24
CA SER A 28 13.30 -18.71 3.25
C SER A 28 11.87 -18.44 3.74
N ALA A 29 11.60 -18.72 5.02
CA ALA A 29 10.28 -18.44 5.62
C ALA A 29 9.99 -16.93 5.69
N ALA A 30 11.00 -16.09 5.92
CA ALA A 30 10.87 -14.63 5.87
C ALA A 30 10.56 -14.15 4.45
N GLY A 31 11.17 -14.76 3.42
CA GLY A 31 10.84 -14.49 2.03
C GLY A 31 9.38 -14.79 1.68
N THR A 32 8.81 -15.87 2.22
CA THR A 32 7.40 -16.21 2.01
C THR A 32 6.47 -15.18 2.68
N ARG A 33 6.79 -14.74 3.91
CA ARG A 33 6.02 -13.70 4.59
C ARG A 33 6.15 -12.35 3.88
N LEU A 34 7.36 -11.95 3.50
CA LEU A 34 7.62 -10.73 2.76
C LEU A 34 6.84 -10.69 1.44
N ARG A 35 6.83 -11.78 0.66
CA ARG A 35 6.04 -11.87 -0.58
C ARG A 35 4.54 -11.69 -0.34
N LYS A 36 3.99 -12.32 0.70
CA LYS A 36 2.58 -12.15 1.08
C LYS A 36 2.30 -10.71 1.51
N GLY A 37 3.17 -10.13 2.34
CA GLY A 37 3.09 -8.73 2.76
C GLY A 37 3.09 -7.77 1.57
N LEU A 38 4.03 -7.92 0.64
CA LEU A 38 4.09 -7.09 -0.58
C LEU A 38 2.85 -7.25 -1.47
N SER A 39 2.25 -8.43 -1.51
CA SER A 39 0.99 -8.65 -2.23
C SER A 39 -0.17 -7.89 -1.58
N GLU A 40 -0.18 -7.78 -0.26
CA GLU A 40 -1.18 -7.00 0.48
C GLU A 40 -0.95 -5.49 0.31
N LEU A 41 0.31 -5.03 0.41
CA LEU A 41 0.69 -3.65 0.13
C LEU A 41 0.23 -3.21 -1.28
N LYS A 42 0.37 -4.09 -2.28
CA LYS A 42 -0.14 -3.84 -3.63
C LYS A 42 -1.66 -3.62 -3.66
N LYS A 43 -2.45 -4.35 -2.86
CA LYS A 43 -3.89 -4.13 -2.78
C LYS A 43 -4.21 -2.79 -2.12
N MET A 44 -3.60 -2.50 -0.97
CA MET A 44 -3.81 -1.24 -0.25
C MET A 44 -3.46 -0.02 -1.11
N THR A 45 -2.36 -0.09 -1.88
CA THR A 45 -1.97 0.98 -2.81
C THR A 45 -2.96 1.14 -3.96
N GLN A 46 -3.52 0.04 -4.48
CA GLN A 46 -4.53 0.08 -5.52
C GLN A 46 -5.86 0.65 -5.03
N GLU A 47 -6.24 0.39 -3.78
CA GLU A 47 -7.41 1.01 -3.13
C GLU A 47 -7.24 2.52 -3.04
N LEU A 48 -6.11 3.00 -2.49
CA LEU A 48 -5.82 4.45 -2.43
C LEU A 48 -5.84 5.09 -3.83
N ARG A 49 -5.29 4.41 -4.84
CA ARG A 49 -5.34 4.89 -6.23
C ARG A 49 -6.78 5.03 -6.72
N ASN A 50 -7.65 4.05 -6.43
CA ASN A 50 -9.05 4.09 -6.83
C ASN A 50 -9.77 5.28 -6.16
N ASP A 51 -9.55 5.51 -4.87
CA ASP A 51 -10.13 6.66 -4.15
C ASP A 51 -9.74 7.99 -4.78
N VAL A 52 -8.48 8.12 -5.21
CA VAL A 52 -7.99 9.33 -5.89
C VAL A 52 -8.72 9.53 -7.23
N GLN A 53 -8.91 8.45 -8.00
CA GLN A 53 -9.66 8.52 -9.26
C GLN A 53 -11.12 8.90 -9.03
N GLU A 54 -11.76 8.29 -8.02
CA GLU A 54 -13.14 8.59 -7.67
C GLU A 54 -13.31 10.05 -7.22
N THR A 55 -12.44 10.51 -6.32
CA THR A 55 -12.42 11.92 -5.87
C THR A 55 -12.25 12.88 -7.05
N LYS A 56 -11.39 12.54 -8.02
CA LYS A 56 -11.20 13.34 -9.23
C LYS A 56 -12.47 13.34 -10.10
N ALA A 57 -13.12 12.19 -10.26
CA ALA A 57 -14.36 12.06 -11.02
C ALA A 57 -15.50 12.87 -10.39
N GLN A 58 -15.68 12.78 -9.07
CA GLN A 58 -16.66 13.55 -8.30
C GLN A 58 -16.43 15.06 -8.45
N ARG A 59 -15.18 15.52 -8.31
CA ARG A 59 -14.82 16.94 -8.53
C ARG A 59 -15.09 17.41 -9.96
N LYS A 60 -14.90 16.54 -10.97
CA LYS A 60 -15.22 16.85 -12.36
C LYS A 60 -16.74 16.97 -12.56
N ALA A 61 -17.52 16.04 -12.02
CA ALA A 61 -18.98 16.09 -12.09
C ALA A 61 -19.55 17.36 -11.44
N ALA A 62 -19.04 17.74 -10.26
CA ALA A 62 -19.43 18.99 -9.58
C ALA A 62 -19.09 20.26 -10.38
N LYS A 63 -18.04 20.25 -11.21
CA LYS A 63 -17.65 21.38 -12.07
C LYS A 63 -18.47 21.51 -13.35
N THR A 64 -19.09 20.42 -13.83
CA THR A 64 -19.84 20.40 -15.10
C THR A 64 -21.36 20.57 -14.88
N GLY A 65 -21.82 20.47 -13.63
CA GLY A 65 -23.22 20.66 -13.25
C GLY A 65 -23.63 22.08 -12.88
N MET A 66 -22.90 23.12 -13.34
CA MET A 66 -23.26 24.53 -13.21
C MET A 66 -23.29 25.19 -14.59
#